data_AF-Q86HS0-F1
#
_entry.id   AF-Q86HS0-F1
#
_cell.length_a   1.000
_cell.length_b   1.000
_cell.length_c   1.000
_cell.angle_alpha   90.00
_cell.angle_beta   90.00
_cell.angle_gamma   90.00
#
_symmetry.space_group_name_H-M   'P 1'
#
loop_
_entity.id
_entity.type
_entity.pdbx_description
1 polymer ?
#
loop_
_entity_poly.entity_id
_entity_poly.type
_entity_poly.pdbx_seq_one_letter_code
_entity_poly.pdbx_strand_id
1 'polypeptide(L)'
;MISNILKKSNSLFLRSTLSSNKFTNVTILRNSLFLNNNNNDNNTNIKQTYNKINFFSTTVPNQNEKIELKQEQIKQEQQQQPEQQPEQQTNKINNEIELKIKILENSLKYVNSYGWTSEAVSKACIEMGYPPITQGILGEDSAYELALYFVTKCNTDLMIKLSDAENSEQQLLSGLSKKEKVKLALKLRLSMIKPFIGRWSEAMQLLANPKNIVNSSPSMLTLVDNIWYLVGDKSSDFDWYAKRGLLIALYTSAELFMLSDTSVDHSNTWRFVDDRVDDLIKTIKFKNDIEETVGITLNTFLQKIKK
;
A
#
# COMPACT_ATOMS: atom_id res chain seq x y z
N MET A 1 -8.17 44.54 19.37
CA MET A 1 -6.95 44.41 18.53
C MET A 1 -6.26 43.04 18.63
N ILE A 2 -6.22 42.40 19.81
CA ILE A 2 -5.52 41.11 20.05
C ILE A 2 -6.12 39.91 19.26
N SER A 3 -7.44 39.90 19.02
CA SER A 3 -8.14 38.83 18.27
C SER A 3 -7.69 38.72 16.79
N ASN A 4 -7.27 39.83 16.16
CA ASN A 4 -6.81 39.80 14.77
C ASN A 4 -5.35 39.33 14.63
N ILE A 5 -4.55 39.40 15.70
CA ILE A 5 -3.16 38.91 15.70
C ILE A 5 -3.14 37.38 15.82
N LEU A 6 -4.01 36.79 16.65
CA LEU A 6 -4.12 35.34 16.80
C LEU A 6 -4.69 34.65 15.53
N LYS A 7 -5.65 35.27 14.83
CA LYS A 7 -6.15 34.74 13.53
C LYS A 7 -5.13 34.85 12.39
N LYS A 8 -4.24 35.86 12.40
CA LYS A 8 -3.15 35.96 11.41
C LYS A 8 -1.99 35.03 11.74
N SER A 9 -1.65 34.83 13.01
CA SER A 9 -0.55 33.95 13.41
C SER A 9 -0.88 32.47 13.17
N ASN A 10 -2.09 32.03 13.50
CA ASN A 10 -2.53 30.65 13.20
C ASN A 10 -2.75 30.39 11.71
N SER A 11 -3.12 31.41 10.91
CA SER A 11 -3.26 31.22 9.45
C SER A 11 -1.93 31.27 8.69
N LEU A 12 -0.91 31.95 9.21
CA LEU A 12 0.43 31.96 8.61
C LEU A 12 1.24 30.70 8.94
N PHE A 13 1.11 30.13 10.13
CA PHE A 13 1.79 28.86 10.45
C PHE A 13 1.25 27.67 9.65
N LEU A 14 -0.06 27.68 9.35
CA LEU A 14 -0.67 26.66 8.49
C LEU A 14 -0.48 26.94 6.99
N ARG A 15 -0.30 28.20 6.56
CA ARG A 15 -0.02 28.50 5.14
C ARG A 15 1.45 28.41 4.76
N SER A 16 2.40 28.65 5.65
CA SER A 16 3.84 28.58 5.31
C SER A 16 4.40 27.15 5.32
N THR A 17 3.80 26.23 6.08
CA THR A 17 4.20 24.81 6.09
C THR A 17 3.65 24.03 4.90
N LEU A 18 2.52 24.46 4.33
CA LEU A 18 1.96 23.89 3.09
C LEU A 18 2.46 24.58 1.80
N SER A 19 3.19 25.70 1.91
CA SER A 19 3.75 26.43 0.75
C SER A 19 5.24 26.15 0.49
N SER A 20 5.90 25.30 1.27
CA SER A 20 7.25 24.85 0.93
C SER A 20 7.15 23.70 -0.08
N ASN A 21 7.76 23.88 -1.24
CA ASN A 21 7.84 23.00 -2.41
C ASN A 21 8.47 21.61 -2.16
N LYS A 22 8.17 20.94 -1.03
CA LYS A 22 8.66 19.60 -0.69
C LYS A 22 7.59 18.50 -0.71
N PHE A 23 6.30 18.85 -0.68
CA PHE A 23 5.21 17.88 -0.81
C PHE A 23 4.39 18.04 -2.11
N THR A 24 4.71 19.03 -2.95
CA THR A 24 3.87 19.44 -4.10
C THR A 24 3.85 18.49 -5.30
N ASN A 25 4.54 17.35 -5.27
CA ASN A 25 4.40 16.31 -6.30
C ASN A 25 3.97 14.96 -5.75
N VAL A 26 3.31 14.94 -4.60
CA VAL A 26 2.52 13.78 -4.16
C VAL A 26 1.09 13.93 -4.70
N THR A 27 0.97 14.10 -6.01
CA THR A 27 -0.27 13.75 -6.71
C THR A 27 -0.32 12.23 -6.71
N ILE A 28 -0.63 11.62 -5.56
CA ILE A 28 -1.04 10.22 -5.50
C ILE A 28 -2.38 10.21 -6.22
N LEU A 29 -2.33 10.07 -7.54
CA LEU A 29 -3.42 9.57 -8.36
C LEU A 29 -4.08 8.45 -7.57
N ARG A 30 -5.42 8.38 -7.56
CA ARG A 30 -6.15 7.25 -6.98
C ARG A 30 -5.47 5.98 -7.49
N ASN A 31 -4.69 5.32 -6.62
CA ASN A 31 -3.79 4.25 -7.02
C ASN A 31 -4.60 2.95 -7.03
N SER A 32 -5.68 2.93 -7.80
CA SER A 32 -6.27 1.66 -8.21
C SER A 32 -5.26 1.04 -9.17
N LEU A 33 -4.40 0.19 -8.62
CA LEU A 33 -3.75 -0.84 -9.41
C LEU A 33 -4.86 -1.78 -9.85
N PHE A 34 -5.58 -1.42 -10.92
CA PHE A 34 -6.49 -2.34 -11.57
C PHE A 34 -5.65 -3.54 -11.99
N LEU A 35 -5.96 -4.71 -11.42
CA LEU A 35 -5.44 -5.96 -11.91
C LEU A 35 -5.85 -6.08 -13.38
N ASN A 36 -4.91 -6.49 -14.22
CA ASN A 36 -5.28 -6.88 -15.58
C ASN A 36 -5.95 -8.26 -15.49
N ASN A 37 -7.27 -8.29 -15.31
CA ASN A 37 -8.05 -9.53 -15.26
C ASN A 37 -7.97 -10.37 -16.55
N ASN A 38 -7.35 -9.86 -17.63
CA ASN A 38 -7.18 -10.65 -18.85
C ASN A 38 -6.15 -11.79 -18.71
N ASN A 39 -5.37 -11.83 -17.62
CA ASN A 39 -4.39 -12.90 -17.36
C ASN A 39 -4.76 -13.64 -16.06
N ASN A 40 -5.17 -14.91 -16.16
CA ASN A 40 -5.48 -15.78 -15.01
C ASN A 40 -4.23 -16.22 -14.20
N ASP A 41 -3.04 -15.72 -14.55
CA ASP A 41 -1.82 -16.05 -13.85
C ASP A 41 -1.56 -15.09 -12.68
N ASN A 42 -1.88 -15.52 -11.45
CA ASN A 42 -1.62 -14.75 -10.21
C ASN A 42 -0.18 -14.22 -10.13
N ASN A 43 0.80 -15.01 -10.58
CA ASN A 43 2.21 -14.61 -10.62
C ASN A 43 2.46 -13.41 -11.53
N THR A 44 1.73 -13.27 -12.64
CA THR A 44 1.87 -12.13 -13.55
C THR A 44 1.31 -10.84 -12.93
N ASN A 45 0.18 -10.94 -12.23
CA ASN A 45 -0.41 -9.83 -11.50
C ASN A 45 0.51 -9.36 -10.36
N ILE A 46 1.07 -10.29 -9.57
CA ILE A 46 2.04 -9.97 -8.52
C ILE A 46 3.29 -9.31 -9.11
N LYS A 47 3.80 -9.82 -10.24
CA LYS A 47 4.95 -9.23 -10.96
C LYS A 47 4.67 -7.78 -11.35
N GLN A 48 3.52 -7.51 -11.96
CA GLN A 48 3.15 -6.17 -12.39
C GLN A 48 2.96 -5.20 -11.21
N THR A 49 2.29 -5.62 -10.14
CA THR A 49 2.04 -4.79 -8.96
C THR A 49 3.33 -4.48 -8.20
N TYR A 50 4.18 -5.49 -7.97
CA TYR A 50 5.48 -5.34 -7.32
C TYR A 50 6.38 -4.37 -8.07
N ASN A 51 6.50 -4.52 -9.40
CA ASN A 51 7.28 -3.58 -10.21
C ASN A 51 6.73 -2.17 -10.16
N LYS A 52 5.40 -2.01 -10.20
CA LYS A 52 4.78 -0.68 -10.18
C LYS A 52 4.98 0.01 -8.83
N ILE A 53 4.90 -0.72 -7.73
CA ILE A 53 5.23 -0.20 -6.38
C ILE A 53 6.71 0.19 -6.31
N ASN A 54 7.62 -0.67 -6.78
CA ASN A 54 9.05 -0.37 -6.83
C ASN A 54 9.42 0.76 -7.81
N PHE A 55 8.64 0.98 -8.87
CA PHE A 55 8.87 2.10 -9.77
C PHE A 55 8.42 3.42 -9.15
N PHE A 56 7.22 3.46 -8.54
CA PHE A 56 6.71 4.66 -7.90
C PHE A 56 7.58 5.11 -6.71
N SER A 57 8.16 4.17 -5.95
CA SER A 57 9.06 4.49 -4.86
C SER A 57 10.32 5.24 -5.30
N THR A 58 10.87 4.92 -6.48
CA THR A 58 12.04 5.63 -7.04
C THR A 58 11.77 7.05 -7.50
N THR A 59 10.50 7.47 -7.60
CA THR A 59 10.09 8.81 -8.07
C THR A 59 9.73 9.79 -6.95
N VAL A 60 9.88 9.40 -5.67
CA VAL A 60 9.69 10.32 -4.54
C VAL A 60 10.95 11.22 -4.40
N PRO A 61 10.80 12.56 -4.41
CA PRO A 61 11.91 13.48 -4.68
C PRO A 61 12.83 13.66 -3.46
N ASN A 62 13.88 12.84 -3.39
CA ASN A 62 15.12 13.24 -2.73
C ASN A 62 16.34 13.14 -3.67
N GLN A 63 16.10 12.98 -4.98
CA GLN A 63 17.13 12.84 -6.00
C GLN A 63 16.76 13.52 -7.33
N ASN A 64 15.98 14.61 -7.33
CA ASN A 64 15.73 15.35 -8.57
C ASN A 64 17.03 15.89 -9.20
N GLU A 65 18.06 16.23 -8.41
CA GLU A 65 19.40 16.52 -8.95
C GLU A 65 20.07 15.27 -9.55
N LYS A 66 19.82 14.08 -9.00
CA LYS A 66 20.40 12.83 -9.50
C LYS A 66 19.66 12.25 -10.69
N ILE A 67 18.38 12.58 -10.89
CA ILE A 67 17.60 12.13 -12.04
C ILE A 67 17.89 12.99 -13.27
N GLU A 68 18.08 14.30 -13.14
CA GLU A 68 18.60 15.10 -14.27
C GLU A 68 19.99 14.61 -14.65
N LEU A 69 20.88 14.37 -13.67
CA LEU A 69 22.20 13.78 -13.94
C LEU A 69 22.14 12.36 -14.50
N LYS A 70 21.20 11.50 -14.05
CA LYS A 70 21.03 10.13 -14.60
C LYS A 70 20.35 10.13 -15.97
N GLN A 71 19.41 11.02 -16.24
CA GLN A 71 18.78 11.12 -17.57
C GLN A 71 19.73 11.78 -18.58
N GLU A 72 20.57 12.72 -18.14
CA GLU A 72 21.67 13.26 -18.94
C GLU A 72 22.78 12.22 -19.13
N GLN A 73 23.16 11.46 -18.10
CA GLN A 73 24.09 10.33 -18.26
C GLN A 73 23.52 9.25 -19.17
N ILE A 74 22.24 8.88 -19.03
CA ILE A 74 21.58 7.93 -19.93
C ILE A 74 21.56 8.49 -21.36
N LYS A 75 21.33 9.79 -21.57
CA LYS A 75 21.43 10.41 -22.91
C LYS A 75 22.86 10.43 -23.45
N GLN A 76 23.87 10.65 -22.60
CA GLN A 76 25.28 10.69 -22.99
C GLN A 76 25.84 9.27 -23.24
N GLU A 77 25.44 8.28 -22.45
CA GLU A 77 25.78 6.86 -22.63
C GLU A 77 25.07 6.27 -23.87
N GLN A 78 23.83 6.68 -24.14
CA GLN A 78 23.11 6.33 -25.38
C GLN A 78 23.76 6.90 -26.65
N GLN A 79 24.62 7.92 -26.55
CA GLN A 79 25.38 8.43 -27.69
C GLN A 79 26.70 7.69 -27.93
N GLN A 80 27.18 6.87 -26.98
CA GLN A 80 28.53 6.27 -27.07
C GLN A 80 28.56 4.73 -26.98
N GLN A 81 27.44 4.03 -26.83
CA GLN A 81 27.40 2.57 -26.94
C GLN A 81 26.56 2.11 -28.14
N PRO A 82 27.07 1.14 -28.93
CA PRO A 82 26.43 0.72 -30.18
C PRO A 82 25.03 0.16 -29.88
N GLU A 83 24.07 0.57 -30.72
CA GLU A 83 22.64 0.24 -30.68
C GLU A 83 22.36 -1.23 -30.33
N GLN A 84 22.28 -1.55 -29.04
CA GLN A 84 21.58 -2.76 -28.61
C GLN A 84 20.09 -2.48 -28.81
N GLN A 85 19.50 -3.16 -29.77
CA GLN A 85 18.10 -2.98 -30.18
C GLN A 85 17.16 -2.94 -28.95
N PRO A 86 16.17 -2.02 -28.89
CA PRO A 86 15.29 -1.81 -27.74
C PRO A 86 14.64 -3.09 -27.17
N GLU A 87 14.41 -4.10 -28.01
CA GLU A 87 13.88 -5.40 -27.61
C GLU A 87 14.83 -6.18 -26.69
N GLN A 88 16.15 -6.15 -26.94
CA GLN A 88 17.12 -6.88 -26.12
C GLN A 88 17.19 -6.31 -24.69
N GLN A 89 17.19 -4.98 -24.58
CA GLN A 89 17.19 -4.31 -23.28
C GLN A 89 15.89 -4.59 -22.50
N THR A 90 14.74 -4.55 -23.18
CA THR A 90 13.43 -4.85 -22.58
C THR A 90 13.37 -6.30 -22.08
N ASN A 91 13.86 -7.25 -22.87
CA ASN A 91 13.90 -8.67 -22.51
C ASN A 91 14.83 -8.91 -21.29
N LYS A 92 16.00 -8.27 -21.26
CA LYS A 92 16.93 -8.37 -20.13
C LYS A 92 16.30 -7.88 -18.82
N ILE A 93 15.65 -6.72 -18.84
CA ILE A 93 14.94 -6.17 -17.67
C ILE A 93 13.84 -7.11 -17.20
N ASN A 94 13.02 -7.63 -18.13
CA ASN A 94 11.93 -8.55 -17.81
C ASN A 94 12.42 -9.87 -17.18
N ASN A 95 13.57 -10.38 -17.65
CA ASN A 95 14.21 -11.59 -17.12
C ASN A 95 14.77 -11.35 -15.72
N GLU A 96 15.42 -10.20 -15.49
CA GLU A 96 15.95 -9.84 -14.17
C GLU A 96 14.81 -9.73 -13.14
N ILE A 97 13.73 -9.04 -13.48
CA ILE A 97 12.54 -8.92 -12.63
C ILE A 97 11.97 -10.29 -12.27
N GLU A 98 11.84 -11.18 -13.27
CA GLU A 98 11.34 -12.53 -13.05
C GLU A 98 12.23 -13.33 -12.11
N LEU A 99 13.55 -13.18 -12.25
CA LEU A 99 14.50 -13.80 -11.34
C LEU A 99 14.36 -13.25 -9.91
N LYS A 100 14.22 -11.93 -9.73
CA LYS A 100 13.98 -11.31 -8.41
C LYS A 100 12.75 -11.93 -7.74
N ILE A 101 11.63 -12.00 -8.45
CA ILE A 101 10.38 -12.56 -7.93
C ILE A 101 10.55 -14.04 -7.57
N LYS A 102 11.22 -14.83 -8.42
CA LYS A 102 11.49 -16.25 -8.12
C LYS A 102 12.32 -16.42 -6.86
N ILE A 103 13.34 -15.57 -6.66
CA ILE A 103 14.16 -15.59 -5.43
C ILE A 103 13.30 -15.22 -4.21
N LEU A 104 12.55 -14.13 -4.28
CA LEU A 104 11.73 -13.64 -3.17
C LEU A 104 10.63 -14.64 -2.78
N GLU A 105 9.93 -15.23 -3.74
CA GLU A 105 8.91 -16.25 -3.49
C GLU A 105 9.51 -17.50 -2.83
N ASN A 106 10.68 -17.97 -3.28
CA ASN A 106 11.36 -19.09 -2.64
C ASN A 106 11.88 -18.74 -1.24
N SER A 107 12.24 -17.48 -1.00
CA SER A 107 12.71 -16.99 0.31
C SER A 107 11.64 -17.10 1.40
N LEU A 108 10.35 -17.03 1.06
CA LEU A 108 9.24 -17.18 2.01
C LEU A 108 9.28 -18.50 2.78
N LYS A 109 9.81 -19.57 2.18
CA LYS A 109 9.96 -20.90 2.83
C LYS A 109 10.88 -20.85 4.06
N TYR A 110 11.84 -19.92 4.06
CA TYR A 110 12.89 -19.81 5.08
C TYR A 110 12.58 -18.76 6.15
N VAL A 111 11.53 -17.94 5.96
CA VAL A 111 11.17 -16.86 6.89
C VAL A 111 10.89 -17.36 8.29
N ASN A 112 10.21 -18.49 8.46
CA ASN A 112 9.92 -19.02 9.80
C ASN A 112 11.19 -19.43 10.56
N SER A 113 12.21 -19.92 9.84
CA SER A 113 13.47 -20.38 10.41
C SER A 113 14.48 -19.25 10.62
N TYR A 114 14.63 -18.36 9.64
CA TYR A 114 15.67 -17.33 9.58
C TYR A 114 15.16 -15.90 9.77
N GLY A 115 13.84 -15.72 9.89
CA GLY A 115 13.22 -14.41 9.99
C GLY A 115 13.10 -13.68 8.65
N TRP A 116 12.69 -12.41 8.73
CA TRP A 116 12.67 -11.51 7.57
C TRP A 116 14.06 -10.91 7.39
N THR A 117 15.02 -11.73 6.96
CA THR A 117 16.44 -11.36 6.92
C THR A 117 17.08 -11.67 5.57
N SER A 118 18.22 -11.05 5.28
CA SER A 118 19.02 -11.39 4.10
C SER A 118 19.53 -12.85 4.16
N GLU A 119 19.62 -13.44 5.35
CA GLU A 119 19.98 -14.85 5.48
C GLU A 119 18.90 -15.77 4.89
N ALA A 120 17.61 -15.48 5.12
CA ALA A 120 16.51 -16.22 4.50
C ALA A 120 16.57 -16.18 2.97
N VAL A 121 16.94 -15.02 2.41
CA VAL A 121 17.12 -14.82 0.97
C VAL A 121 18.34 -15.57 0.44
N SER A 122 19.47 -15.47 1.14
CA SER A 122 20.69 -16.20 0.80
C SER A 122 20.46 -17.71 0.76
N LYS A 123 19.68 -18.25 1.71
CA LYS A 123 19.30 -19.67 1.75
C LYS A 123 18.46 -20.08 0.54
N ALA A 124 17.51 -19.23 0.11
CA ALA A 124 16.77 -19.48 -1.12
C ALA A 124 17.66 -19.44 -2.37
N CYS A 125 18.62 -18.51 -2.45
CA CYS A 125 19.59 -18.50 -3.55
C CYS A 125 20.38 -19.82 -3.62
N ILE A 126 20.89 -20.31 -2.49
CA ILE A 126 21.65 -21.57 -2.41
C ILE A 126 20.79 -22.76 -2.87
N GLU A 127 19.55 -22.86 -2.40
CA GLU A 127 18.59 -23.92 -2.80
C GLU A 127 18.33 -23.89 -4.31
N MET A 128 18.23 -22.69 -4.88
CA MET A 128 18.03 -22.49 -6.32
C MET A 128 19.29 -22.73 -7.16
N GLY A 129 20.42 -23.13 -6.55
CA GLY A 129 21.69 -23.38 -7.23
C GLY A 129 22.52 -22.12 -7.51
N TYR A 130 22.18 -20.99 -6.87
CA TYR A 130 22.92 -19.74 -7.00
C TYR A 130 23.86 -19.49 -5.81
N PRO A 131 25.00 -18.80 -6.02
CA PRO A 131 25.82 -18.31 -4.92
C PRO A 131 25.02 -17.37 -3.99
N PRO A 132 25.32 -17.31 -2.68
CA PRO A 132 24.58 -16.47 -1.73
C PRO A 132 24.63 -14.97 -2.06
N ILE A 133 25.70 -14.51 -2.74
CA ILE A 133 25.85 -13.11 -3.17
C ILE A 133 24.82 -12.70 -4.24
N THR A 134 24.16 -13.66 -4.91
CA THR A 134 23.12 -13.40 -5.92
C THR A 134 21.95 -12.59 -5.37
N GLN A 135 21.70 -12.62 -4.05
CA GLN A 135 20.70 -11.76 -3.42
C GLN A 135 20.92 -10.26 -3.69
N GLY A 136 22.14 -9.82 -4.01
CA GLY A 136 22.45 -8.44 -4.34
C GLY A 136 21.71 -7.91 -5.58
N ILE A 137 21.17 -8.80 -6.42
CA ILE A 137 20.28 -8.43 -7.54
C ILE A 137 18.99 -7.75 -7.03
N LEU A 138 18.56 -8.04 -5.80
CA LEU A 138 17.37 -7.45 -5.20
C LEU A 138 17.58 -5.97 -4.81
N GLY A 139 18.82 -5.54 -4.58
CA GLY A 139 19.16 -4.19 -4.16
C GLY A 139 20.03 -4.18 -2.90
N GLU A 140 20.07 -3.02 -2.23
CA GLU A 140 20.88 -2.82 -1.02
C GLU A 140 20.40 -3.64 0.18
N ASP A 141 19.08 -3.85 0.30
CA ASP A 141 18.44 -4.50 1.45
C ASP A 141 17.47 -5.57 0.97
N SER A 142 17.99 -6.79 0.80
CA SER A 142 17.20 -7.96 0.40
C SER A 142 16.15 -8.37 1.43
N ALA A 143 16.36 -8.05 2.72
CA ALA A 143 15.39 -8.34 3.77
C ALA A 143 14.15 -7.44 3.62
N TYR A 144 14.38 -6.15 3.38
CA TYR A 144 13.31 -5.20 3.05
C TYR A 144 12.54 -5.61 1.80
N GLU A 145 13.24 -5.96 0.71
CA GLU A 145 12.58 -6.38 -0.54
C GLU A 145 11.71 -7.63 -0.35
N LEU A 146 12.14 -8.57 0.51
CA LEU A 146 11.33 -9.73 0.90
C LEU A 146 10.04 -9.33 1.61
N ALA A 147 10.11 -8.44 2.60
CA ALA A 147 8.93 -7.94 3.30
C ALA A 147 7.98 -7.18 2.35
N LEU A 148 8.52 -6.31 1.50
CA LEU A 148 7.75 -5.52 0.54
C LEU A 148 7.05 -6.40 -0.50
N TYR A 149 7.78 -7.39 -1.03
CA TYR A 149 7.24 -8.38 -1.95
C TYR A 149 6.07 -9.13 -1.31
N PHE A 150 6.24 -9.63 -0.10
CA PHE A 150 5.18 -10.37 0.58
C PHE A 150 3.92 -9.54 0.83
N VAL A 151 4.05 -8.28 1.28
CA VAL A 151 2.90 -7.37 1.43
C VAL A 151 2.21 -7.13 0.09
N THR A 152 2.99 -6.91 -0.97
CA THR A 152 2.46 -6.70 -2.32
C THR A 152 1.74 -7.92 -2.86
N LYS A 153 2.32 -9.10 -2.65
CA LYS A 153 1.71 -10.40 -2.98
C LYS A 153 0.38 -10.56 -2.26
N CYS A 154 0.35 -10.36 -0.94
CA CYS A 154 -0.89 -10.45 -0.16
C CYS A 154 -1.97 -9.47 -0.64
N ASN A 155 -1.60 -8.22 -0.94
CA ASN A 155 -2.54 -7.21 -1.45
C ASN A 155 -3.11 -7.59 -2.82
N THR A 156 -2.26 -8.18 -3.68
CA THR A 156 -2.65 -8.66 -5.01
C THR A 156 -3.58 -9.87 -4.89
N ASP A 157 -3.19 -10.87 -4.08
CA ASP A 157 -3.98 -12.07 -3.81
C ASP A 157 -5.34 -11.73 -3.19
N LEU A 158 -5.41 -10.70 -2.32
CA LEU A 158 -6.66 -10.21 -1.76
C LEU A 158 -7.58 -9.69 -2.85
N MET A 159 -7.04 -8.90 -3.78
CA MET A 159 -7.81 -8.34 -4.87
C MET A 159 -8.33 -9.41 -5.79
N ILE A 160 -7.51 -10.38 -6.17
CA ILE A 160 -7.93 -11.52 -7.00
C ILE A 160 -9.10 -12.24 -6.31
N LYS A 161 -8.91 -12.68 -5.06
CA LYS A 161 -9.96 -13.37 -4.27
C LYS A 161 -11.26 -12.59 -4.14
N LEU A 162 -11.20 -11.27 -4.03
CA LEU A 162 -12.39 -10.42 -3.88
C LEU A 162 -13.00 -9.99 -5.23
N SER A 163 -12.24 -10.06 -6.31
CA SER A 163 -12.64 -9.64 -7.66
C SER A 163 -13.05 -10.80 -8.58
N ASP A 164 -12.78 -12.06 -8.20
CA ASP A 164 -13.16 -13.26 -8.94
C ASP A 164 -14.69 -13.28 -9.17
N ALA A 165 -15.09 -12.63 -10.26
CA ALA A 165 -16.47 -12.49 -10.69
C ALA A 165 -16.92 -13.70 -11.51
N GLU A 166 -15.98 -14.50 -12.03
CA GLU A 166 -16.25 -15.64 -12.90
C GLU A 166 -16.79 -16.85 -12.15
N ASN A 167 -16.39 -17.04 -10.88
CA ASN A 167 -16.96 -18.07 -10.02
C ASN A 167 -18.30 -17.57 -9.46
N SER A 168 -19.38 -17.78 -10.21
CA SER A 168 -20.76 -17.39 -9.85
C SER A 168 -21.20 -17.90 -8.47
N GLU A 169 -20.58 -18.97 -7.97
CA GLU A 169 -20.86 -19.58 -6.66
C GLU A 169 -20.11 -18.90 -5.49
N GLN A 170 -19.09 -18.08 -5.77
CA GLN A 170 -18.20 -17.46 -4.78
C GLN A 170 -18.05 -15.95 -4.99
N GLN A 171 -19.12 -15.24 -5.34
CA GLN A 171 -19.08 -13.78 -5.26
C GLN A 171 -19.07 -13.36 -3.78
N LEU A 172 -17.89 -13.43 -3.14
CA LEU A 172 -17.68 -13.25 -1.70
C LEU A 172 -18.26 -11.93 -1.16
N LEU A 173 -18.41 -10.93 -2.02
CA LEU A 173 -18.93 -9.62 -1.69
C LEU A 173 -20.44 -9.44 -2.01
N SER A 174 -21.09 -10.37 -2.70
CA SER A 174 -22.50 -10.22 -3.08
C SER A 174 -23.44 -10.39 -1.90
N GLY A 175 -24.49 -9.57 -1.86
CA GLY A 175 -25.44 -9.52 -0.74
C GLY A 175 -24.91 -8.89 0.54
N LEU A 176 -23.59 -8.73 0.70
CA LEU A 176 -22.99 -8.12 1.88
C LEU A 176 -23.19 -6.60 1.90
N SER A 177 -23.52 -6.08 3.07
CA SER A 177 -23.49 -4.65 3.35
C SER A 177 -22.06 -4.09 3.21
N LYS A 178 -21.91 -2.78 2.96
CA LYS A 178 -20.59 -2.11 2.88
C LYS A 178 -19.71 -2.43 4.09
N LYS A 179 -20.33 -2.52 5.27
CA LYS A 179 -19.69 -2.85 6.54
C LYS A 179 -19.12 -4.26 6.54
N GLU A 180 -19.91 -5.24 6.12
CA GLU A 180 -19.49 -6.64 6.04
C GLU A 180 -18.39 -6.84 5.00
N LYS A 181 -18.45 -6.11 3.87
CA LYS A 181 -17.38 -6.12 2.87
C LYS A 181 -16.04 -5.65 3.44
N VAL A 182 -16.03 -4.56 4.22
CA VAL A 182 -14.81 -4.07 4.89
C VAL A 182 -14.31 -5.10 5.92
N LYS A 183 -15.21 -5.64 6.75
CA LYS A 183 -14.86 -6.69 7.74
C LYS A 183 -14.22 -7.89 7.06
N LEU A 184 -14.83 -8.39 5.98
CA LEU A 184 -14.34 -9.54 5.22
C LEU A 184 -12.96 -9.25 4.60
N ALA A 185 -12.79 -8.11 3.94
CA ALA A 185 -11.53 -7.76 3.29
C ALA A 185 -10.36 -7.67 4.29
N LEU A 186 -10.59 -7.04 5.45
CA LEU A 186 -9.58 -6.93 6.51
C LEU A 186 -9.23 -8.29 7.11
N LYS A 187 -10.25 -9.12 7.43
CA LYS A 187 -10.04 -10.46 7.97
C LYS A 187 -9.29 -11.36 6.98
N LEU A 188 -9.65 -11.32 5.70
CA LEU A 188 -8.93 -12.05 4.65
C LEU A 188 -7.48 -11.59 4.55
N ARG A 189 -7.22 -10.28 4.56
CA ARG A 189 -5.85 -9.76 4.48
C ARG A 189 -4.99 -10.13 5.69
N LEU A 190 -5.55 -10.08 6.89
CA LEU A 190 -4.88 -10.50 8.12
C LEU A 190 -4.68 -12.03 8.17
N SER A 191 -5.59 -12.81 7.60
CA SER A 191 -5.42 -14.27 7.51
C SER A 191 -4.17 -14.67 6.71
N MET A 192 -3.74 -13.83 5.75
CA MET A 192 -2.55 -14.07 4.92
C MET A 192 -1.24 -13.92 5.70
N ILE A 193 -1.20 -13.13 6.78
CA ILE A 193 0.00 -12.99 7.62
C ILE A 193 0.10 -14.07 8.69
N LYS A 194 -1.01 -14.76 9.00
CA LYS A 194 -1.10 -15.82 10.04
C LYS A 194 0.04 -16.85 9.95
N PRO A 195 0.44 -17.38 8.78
CA PRO A 195 1.53 -18.37 8.69
C PRO A 195 2.91 -17.85 9.12
N PHE A 196 3.11 -16.53 9.16
CA PHE A 196 4.37 -15.87 9.49
C PHE A 196 4.28 -15.02 10.76
N ILE A 197 3.18 -15.13 11.52
CA ILE A 197 2.89 -14.23 12.65
C ILE A 197 4.01 -14.20 13.70
N GLY A 198 4.67 -15.34 13.95
CA GLY A 198 5.77 -15.46 14.90
C GLY A 198 7.03 -14.66 14.53
N ARG A 199 7.18 -14.25 13.27
CA ARG A 199 8.28 -13.43 12.76
C ARG A 199 7.80 -12.09 12.18
N TRP A 200 6.49 -11.85 12.14
CA TRP A 200 5.91 -10.73 11.39
C TRP A 200 6.33 -9.37 11.92
N SER A 201 6.62 -9.26 13.21
CA SER A 201 7.16 -8.02 13.81
C SER A 201 8.47 -7.57 13.17
N GLU A 202 9.30 -8.48 12.66
CA GLU A 202 10.55 -8.17 11.96
C GLU A 202 10.25 -7.52 10.59
N ALA A 203 9.28 -8.06 9.83
CA ALA A 203 8.81 -7.46 8.58
C ALA A 203 8.25 -6.06 8.80
N MET A 204 7.42 -5.89 9.83
CA MET A 204 6.86 -4.59 10.17
C MET A 204 7.94 -3.55 10.47
N GLN A 205 9.00 -3.92 11.21
CA GLN A 205 10.12 -3.04 11.48
C GLN A 205 10.86 -2.63 10.21
N LEU A 206 11.10 -3.56 9.29
CA LEU A 206 11.75 -3.26 8.00
C LEU A 206 10.92 -2.30 7.16
N LEU A 207 9.60 -2.50 7.10
CA LEU A 207 8.69 -1.67 6.30
C LEU A 207 8.47 -0.29 6.91
N ALA A 208 8.46 -0.19 8.25
CA ALA A 208 8.25 1.05 9.00
C ALA A 208 9.54 1.85 9.23
N ASN A 209 10.72 1.28 8.96
CA ASN A 209 11.99 1.99 9.07
C ASN A 209 11.95 3.29 8.25
N PRO A 210 12.33 4.45 8.81
CA PRO A 210 12.34 5.72 8.08
C PRO A 210 13.05 5.71 6.73
N LYS A 211 14.11 4.88 6.55
CA LYS A 211 14.79 4.69 5.25
C LYS A 211 13.86 4.07 4.20
N ASN A 212 12.99 3.17 4.65
CA ASN A 212 12.18 2.28 3.81
C ASN A 212 10.72 2.72 3.67
N ILE A 213 10.18 3.43 4.66
CA ILE A 213 8.75 3.77 4.76
C ILE A 213 8.24 4.57 3.56
N VAL A 214 9.09 5.43 2.99
CA VAL A 214 8.76 6.20 1.78
C VAL A 214 8.44 5.25 0.63
N ASN A 215 9.24 4.19 0.50
CA ASN A 215 9.13 3.21 -0.58
C ASN A 215 8.07 2.15 -0.32
N SER A 216 7.79 1.82 0.96
CA SER A 216 6.80 0.82 1.32
C SER A 216 5.38 1.38 1.43
N SER A 217 5.21 2.67 1.78
CA SER A 217 3.90 3.29 1.99
C SER A 217 2.91 3.19 0.82
N PRO A 218 3.33 3.20 -0.47
CA PRO A 218 2.40 3.00 -1.58
C PRO A 218 1.66 1.66 -1.50
N SER A 219 2.29 0.61 -0.98
CA SER A 219 1.64 -0.70 -0.83
C SER A 219 0.44 -0.66 0.13
N MET A 220 0.57 0.09 1.23
CA MET A 220 -0.50 0.30 2.22
C MET A 220 -1.61 1.18 1.66
N LEU A 221 -1.26 2.25 0.95
CA LEU A 221 -2.23 3.15 0.32
C LEU A 221 -3.04 2.42 -0.75
N THR A 222 -2.38 1.63 -1.60
CA THR A 222 -3.05 0.83 -2.61
C THR A 222 -3.97 -0.21 -1.98
N LEU A 223 -3.58 -0.88 -0.89
CA LEU A 223 -4.46 -1.82 -0.18
C LEU A 223 -5.77 -1.14 0.25
N VAL A 224 -5.67 0.02 0.88
CA VAL A 224 -6.83 0.75 1.41
C VAL A 224 -7.70 1.31 0.29
N ASP A 225 -7.09 1.83 -0.78
CA ASP A 225 -7.81 2.27 -1.98
C ASP A 225 -8.62 1.14 -2.60
N ASN A 226 -7.98 -0.01 -2.73
CA ASN A 226 -8.55 -1.22 -3.27
C ASN A 226 -9.73 -1.73 -2.44
N ILE A 227 -9.61 -1.73 -1.10
CA ILE A 227 -10.72 -2.11 -0.22
C ILE A 227 -11.91 -1.15 -0.42
N TRP A 228 -11.68 0.17 -0.42
CA TRP A 228 -12.77 1.13 -0.62
C TRP A 228 -13.41 1.03 -2.01
N TYR A 229 -12.61 0.74 -3.03
CA TYR A 229 -13.09 0.49 -4.38
C TYR A 229 -14.01 -0.75 -4.42
N LEU A 230 -13.58 -1.87 -3.84
CA LEU A 230 -14.37 -3.12 -3.77
C LEU A 230 -15.67 -2.97 -2.96
N VAL A 231 -15.64 -2.14 -1.92
CA VAL A 231 -16.83 -1.79 -1.13
C VAL A 231 -17.84 -0.98 -1.95
N GLY A 232 -17.44 -0.40 -3.08
CA GLY A 232 -18.27 0.45 -3.92
C GLY A 232 -18.50 1.83 -3.28
N ASP A 233 -17.51 2.34 -2.55
CA ASP A 233 -17.60 3.67 -1.96
C ASP A 233 -17.51 4.76 -3.05
N LYS A 234 -18.48 5.68 -3.05
CA LYS A 234 -18.60 6.78 -4.04
C LYS A 234 -18.44 8.16 -3.39
N SER A 235 -17.67 8.28 -2.30
CA SER A 235 -17.58 9.56 -1.58
C SER A 235 -16.78 10.63 -2.31
N SER A 236 -16.98 11.87 -1.86
CA SER A 236 -16.24 13.05 -2.30
C SER A 236 -14.75 12.98 -1.93
N ASP A 237 -13.91 13.79 -2.57
CA ASP A 237 -12.45 13.77 -2.38
C ASP A 237 -11.99 14.17 -0.97
N PHE A 238 -12.75 15.00 -0.24
CA PHE A 238 -12.41 15.36 1.15
C PHE A 238 -12.65 14.20 2.13
N ASP A 239 -13.75 13.46 1.94
CA ASP A 239 -14.04 12.26 2.72
C ASP A 239 -13.02 11.15 2.49
N TRP A 240 -12.47 11.11 1.29
CA TRP A 240 -11.55 10.08 0.84
C TRP A 240 -10.27 10.00 1.68
N TYR A 241 -9.62 11.13 1.98
CA TYR A 241 -8.39 11.13 2.79
C TYR A 241 -8.64 10.73 4.24
N ALA A 242 -9.74 11.19 4.84
CA ALA A 242 -10.11 10.81 6.20
C ALA A 242 -10.41 9.30 6.29
N LYS A 243 -11.14 8.76 5.32
CA LYS A 243 -11.43 7.31 5.22
C LYS A 243 -10.18 6.47 5.03
N ARG A 244 -9.23 6.92 4.21
CA ARG A 244 -7.92 6.29 4.08
C ARG A 244 -7.21 6.21 5.42
N GLY A 245 -7.07 7.35 6.10
CA GLY A 245 -6.38 7.43 7.40
C GLY A 245 -7.02 6.51 8.44
N LEU A 246 -8.36 6.52 8.54
CA LEU A 246 -9.09 5.66 9.47
C LEU A 246 -8.90 4.17 9.16
N LEU A 247 -8.94 3.76 7.88
CA LEU A 247 -8.77 2.36 7.51
C LEU A 247 -7.33 1.87 7.69
N ILE A 248 -6.33 2.71 7.39
CA ILE A 248 -4.91 2.42 7.68
C ILE A 248 -4.74 2.22 9.19
N ALA A 249 -5.21 3.16 10.01
CA ALA A 249 -5.09 3.06 11.47
C ALA A 249 -5.76 1.80 12.03
N LEU A 250 -6.95 1.46 11.52
CA LEU A 250 -7.66 0.24 11.90
C LEU A 250 -6.86 -1.01 11.50
N TYR A 251 -6.42 -1.11 10.24
CA TYR A 251 -5.66 -2.27 9.78
C TYR A 251 -4.35 -2.43 10.57
N THR A 252 -3.55 -1.38 10.71
CA THR A 252 -2.28 -1.42 11.45
C THR A 252 -2.48 -1.78 12.92
N SER A 253 -3.54 -1.25 13.57
CA SER A 253 -3.84 -1.62 14.97
C SER A 253 -4.29 -3.07 15.12
N ALA A 254 -5.06 -3.60 14.16
CA ALA A 254 -5.46 -5.00 14.15
C ALA A 254 -4.28 -5.93 13.90
N GLU A 255 -3.38 -5.55 12.99
CA GLU A 255 -2.13 -6.27 12.72
C GLU A 255 -1.22 -6.33 13.96
N LEU A 256 -1.03 -5.20 14.64
CA LEU A 256 -0.29 -5.15 15.91
C LEU A 256 -0.95 -5.99 17.01
N PHE A 257 -2.28 -5.93 17.12
CA PHE A 257 -3.03 -6.72 18.10
C PHE A 257 -2.84 -8.23 17.87
N MET A 258 -2.87 -8.65 16.60
CA MET A 258 -2.70 -10.04 16.19
C MET A 258 -1.34 -10.65 16.61
N LEU A 259 -0.27 -9.84 16.68
CA LEU A 259 1.04 -10.30 17.16
C LEU A 259 1.01 -10.82 18.60
N SER A 260 0.11 -10.27 19.42
CA SER A 260 -0.03 -10.61 20.84
C SER A 260 -1.22 -11.54 21.13
N ASP A 261 -2.03 -11.86 20.12
CA ASP A 261 -3.25 -12.63 20.28
C ASP A 261 -2.94 -14.12 20.35
N THR A 262 -3.07 -14.68 21.55
CA THR A 262 -2.88 -16.11 21.86
C THR A 262 -4.19 -16.91 21.85
N SER A 263 -5.31 -16.28 21.50
CA SER A 263 -6.60 -16.99 21.42
C SER A 263 -6.63 -17.99 20.26
N VAL A 264 -7.50 -18.99 20.38
CA VAL A 264 -7.70 -20.01 19.34
C VAL A 264 -8.02 -19.33 18.01
N ASP A 265 -7.23 -19.66 16.99
CA ASP A 265 -7.34 -19.13 15.63
C ASP A 265 -7.36 -17.58 15.52
N HIS A 266 -6.80 -16.86 16.50
CA HIS A 266 -6.86 -15.40 16.62
C HIS A 266 -8.31 -14.85 16.72
N SER A 267 -9.21 -15.59 17.36
CA SER A 267 -10.60 -15.19 17.56
C SER A 267 -10.77 -13.79 18.18
N ASN A 268 -9.88 -13.37 19.09
CA ASN A 268 -9.89 -12.02 19.66
C ASN A 268 -9.56 -10.96 18.62
N THR A 269 -8.62 -11.23 17.70
CA THR A 269 -8.29 -10.33 16.58
C THR A 269 -9.48 -10.16 15.66
N TRP A 270 -10.21 -11.23 15.36
CA TRP A 270 -11.40 -11.16 14.51
C TRP A 270 -12.52 -10.33 15.14
N ARG A 271 -12.73 -10.51 16.44
CA ARG A 271 -13.66 -9.67 17.21
C ARG A 271 -13.21 -8.21 17.26
N PHE A 272 -11.92 -7.95 17.46
CA PHE A 272 -11.36 -6.62 17.45
C PHE A 272 -11.64 -5.92 16.11
N VAL A 273 -11.40 -6.59 14.98
CA VAL A 273 -11.71 -6.07 13.65
C VAL A 273 -13.21 -5.78 13.51
N ASP A 274 -14.08 -6.69 13.94
CA ASP A 274 -15.53 -6.48 13.86
C ASP A 274 -15.96 -5.22 14.60
N ASP A 275 -15.51 -5.07 15.85
CA ASP A 275 -15.86 -3.94 16.69
C ASP A 275 -15.30 -2.62 16.11
N ARG A 276 -14.04 -2.60 15.65
CA ARG A 276 -13.42 -1.38 15.09
C ARG A 276 -14.01 -0.98 13.75
N VAL A 277 -14.45 -1.93 12.92
CA VAL A 277 -15.16 -1.59 11.68
C VAL A 277 -16.54 -1.02 11.99
N ASP A 278 -17.25 -1.56 13.00
CA ASP A 278 -18.51 -0.98 13.46
C ASP A 278 -18.32 0.47 13.94
N ASP A 279 -17.24 0.74 14.68
CA ASP A 279 -16.88 2.10 15.11
C ASP A 279 -16.55 3.01 13.92
N LEU A 280 -15.72 2.56 12.98
CA LEU A 280 -15.33 3.30 11.79
C LEU A 280 -16.55 3.72 10.95
N ILE A 281 -17.51 2.81 10.74
CA ILE A 281 -18.73 3.11 9.98
C ILE A 281 -19.61 4.12 10.72
N LYS A 282 -19.71 4.04 12.06
CA LYS A 282 -20.43 5.04 12.86
C LYS A 282 -19.77 6.42 12.76
N THR A 283 -18.44 6.49 12.84
CA THR A 283 -17.68 7.75 12.72
C THR A 283 -17.89 8.39 11.34
N ILE A 284 -17.86 7.61 10.26
CA ILE A 284 -18.10 8.12 8.90
C ILE A 284 -19.53 8.66 8.77
N LYS A 285 -20.54 7.94 9.27
CA LYS A 285 -21.95 8.39 9.23
C LYS A 285 -22.17 9.67 10.01
N PHE A 286 -21.68 9.72 11.25
CA PHE A 286 -21.80 10.88 12.12
C PHE A 286 -21.18 12.15 11.50
N LYS A 287 -20.02 12.02 10.85
CA LYS A 287 -19.40 13.13 10.10
C LYS A 287 -20.33 13.64 9.00
N ASN A 288 -20.88 12.73 8.20
CA ASN A 288 -21.76 13.09 7.08
C ASN A 288 -23.06 13.77 7.58
N ASP A 289 -23.65 13.26 8.67
CA ASP A 289 -24.87 13.82 9.26
C ASP A 289 -24.64 15.25 9.80
N ILE A 290 -23.47 15.51 10.39
CA ILE A 290 -23.06 16.87 10.82
C ILE A 290 -22.90 17.80 9.62
N GLU A 291 -22.23 17.35 8.57
CA GLU A 291 -22.00 18.17 7.37
C GLU A 291 -23.31 18.52 6.67
N GLU A 292 -24.24 17.58 6.59
CA GLU A 292 -25.59 17.83 6.07
C GLU A 292 -26.36 18.84 6.93
N THR A 293 -26.36 18.65 8.26
CA THR A 293 -27.05 19.54 9.21
C THR A 293 -26.50 20.97 9.17
N VAL A 294 -25.17 21.11 9.13
CA VAL A 294 -24.50 22.41 9.03
C VAL A 294 -24.78 23.07 7.68
N GLY A 295 -24.79 22.31 6.59
CA GLY A 295 -25.13 22.79 5.25
C GLY A 295 -26.57 23.30 5.15
N ILE A 296 -27.55 22.56 5.69
CA ILE A 296 -28.95 22.98 5.76
C ILE A 296 -29.07 24.27 6.56
N THR A 297 -28.44 24.31 7.74
CA THR A 297 -28.50 25.46 8.65
C THR A 297 -27.92 26.71 8.00
N LEU A 298 -26.73 26.63 7.39
CA LEU A 298 -26.10 27.73 6.66
C LEU A 298 -26.97 28.21 5.49
N ASN A 299 -27.54 27.30 4.71
CA ASN A 299 -28.42 27.66 3.60
C ASN A 299 -29.69 28.36 4.08
N THR A 300 -30.30 27.90 5.17
CA THR A 300 -31.45 28.58 5.79
C THR A 300 -31.08 29.98 6.28
N PHE A 301 -29.92 30.16 6.92
CA PHE A 301 -29.43 31.48 7.35
C PHE A 301 -29.16 32.41 6.16
N LEU A 302 -28.53 31.92 5.09
CA LEU A 302 -28.25 32.71 3.88
C LEU A 302 -29.54 33.11 3.14
N GLN A 303 -30.54 32.24 3.06
CA GLN A 303 -31.85 32.56 2.49
C GLN A 303 -32.58 33.64 3.30
N LYS A 304 -32.41 33.65 4.63
CA LYS A 304 -33.03 34.64 5.50
C LYS A 304 -32.36 36.02 5.40
N ILE A 305 -31.05 36.09 5.12
CA ILE A 305 -30.31 37.36 4.95
C ILE A 305 -30.56 38.01 3.57
N LYS A 306 -30.91 37.22 2.54
CA LYS A 306 -31.23 37.75 1.19
C LYS A 306 -32.61 38.39 1.07
N LYS A 307 -33.49 38.23 2.06
CA LYS A 307 -34.80 38.91 2.13
C LYS A 307 -34.70 40.17 2.96
#